data_AF-A0A534KDK2-F1
#
_entry.id   AF-A0A534KDK2-F1
#
_cell.length_a   1.000
_cell.length_b   1.000
_cell.length_c   1.000
_cell.angle_alpha   90.00
_cell.angle_beta   90.00
_cell.angle_gamma   90.00
#
_symmetry.space_group_name_H-M   'P 1'
#
loop_
_entity.id
_entity.type
_entity.pdbx_description
1 polymer ?
#
loop_
_entity_poly.entity_id
_entity_poly.type
_entity_poly.pdbx_seq_one_letter_code
_entity_poly.pdbx_strand_id
1 'polypeptide(L)'
;DAYAVDVAGTSGPVVSRSFGVDTTPPITTAQIAGPAGENGWYVGAVQVTLAATDALGTPTIWVRVDGGGWTRYTSPLRFDTGVHTFDYYAVDASGLQEGVQTQMVSIDSAAPAASASLPPPAASGWYTSPIPVTITASDALSGVASIFYRIDGGAWQTYTGSFLLTPEGDHTLEYVAVDAAGNRGLTQSTFVRTDTTAPVVSAPPALLVTTSQVTLSWTGTDAGSGIDHYEVRVDGGTFESVGNERSVSLQLVDGSHTIVIRAIDRAGNEASTVVTVRVDTSPLSASGPYGVTLDYAIILAVTAVAIAVAFVVIRRRRRAV
;
A
#
# COMPACT_ATOMS: atom_id res chain seq x y z
N ASP A 1 62.05 0.98 -63.38
CA ASP A 1 63.01 0.22 -64.21
C ASP A 1 64.16 1.10 -64.65
N ALA A 2 65.36 0.53 -64.71
CA ALA A 2 66.55 1.18 -65.27
C ALA A 2 67.38 0.15 -66.05
N TYR A 3 67.98 0.57 -67.16
CA TYR A 3 68.97 -0.21 -67.91
C TYR A 3 70.05 0.73 -68.44
N ALA A 4 71.26 0.22 -68.64
CA ALA A 4 72.35 0.95 -69.27
C ALA A 4 72.42 0.58 -70.75
N VAL A 5 72.82 1.55 -71.59
CA VAL A 5 73.10 1.33 -73.02
C VAL A 5 74.56 1.66 -73.25
N ASP A 6 75.30 0.78 -73.92
CA ASP A 6 76.70 1.03 -74.28
C ASP A 6 76.82 1.98 -75.49
N VAL A 7 78.06 2.36 -75.82
CA VAL A 7 78.35 3.27 -76.95
C VAL A 7 77.97 2.65 -78.31
N ALA A 8 77.83 1.32 -78.39
CA ALA A 8 77.40 0.61 -79.60
C ALA A 8 75.86 0.47 -79.70
N GLY A 9 75.11 0.98 -78.72
CA GLY A 9 73.64 0.95 -78.71
C GLY A 9 73.03 -0.32 -78.12
N THR A 10 73.83 -1.19 -77.50
CA THR A 10 73.35 -2.43 -76.88
C THR A 10 72.84 -2.14 -75.47
N SER A 11 71.58 -2.50 -75.17
CA SER A 11 71.01 -2.38 -73.83
C SER A 11 71.37 -3.58 -72.96
N GLY A 12 71.85 -3.30 -71.74
CA GLY A 12 71.98 -4.29 -70.68
C GLY A 12 70.61 -4.75 -70.14
N PRO A 13 70.59 -5.79 -69.26
CA PRO A 13 69.35 -6.26 -68.67
C PRO A 13 68.66 -5.16 -67.86
N VAL A 14 67.34 -5.09 -67.97
CA VAL A 14 66.53 -4.18 -67.17
C VAL A 14 66.62 -4.60 -65.71
N VAL A 15 67.07 -3.67 -64.86
CA VAL A 15 67.00 -3.80 -63.42
C VAL A 15 65.73 -3.11 -62.95
N SER A 16 64.82 -3.90 -62.40
CA SER A 16 63.59 -3.41 -61.78
C SER A 16 63.73 -3.41 -60.28
N ARG A 17 63.24 -2.35 -59.64
CA ARG A 17 62.93 -2.31 -58.21
C ARG A 17 61.44 -2.08 -58.08
N SER A 18 60.74 -3.02 -57.46
CA SER A 18 59.37 -2.84 -57.02
C SER A 18 59.36 -2.23 -55.62
N PHE A 19 58.52 -1.22 -55.40
CA PHE A 19 58.15 -0.75 -54.07
C PHE A 19 56.67 -1.04 -53.88
N GLY A 20 56.29 -1.63 -52.74
CA GLY A 20 54.89 -1.73 -52.36
C GLY A 20 54.42 -0.37 -51.89
N VAL A 21 53.41 0.20 -52.54
CA VAL A 21 52.71 1.39 -52.04
C VAL A 21 51.50 0.89 -51.31
N ASP A 22 51.43 1.21 -50.02
CA ASP A 22 50.20 1.03 -49.27
C ASP A 22 49.21 2.14 -49.66
N THR A 23 47.98 1.75 -49.96
CA THR A 23 46.91 2.66 -50.36
C THR A 23 45.61 2.41 -49.58
N THR A 24 45.60 1.44 -48.67
CA THR A 24 44.40 1.04 -47.95
C THR A 24 44.59 1.37 -46.48
N PRO A 25 43.79 2.29 -45.91
CA PRO A 25 43.80 2.50 -44.48
C PRO A 25 43.42 1.21 -43.72
N PRO A 26 43.82 1.11 -42.44
CA PRO A 26 43.40 0.02 -41.56
C PRO A 26 41.88 -0.06 -41.37
N ILE A 27 41.42 -1.18 -40.80
CA ILE A 27 40.03 -1.36 -40.33
C ILE A 27 40.06 -1.72 -38.85
N THR A 28 39.36 -0.96 -38.01
CA THR A 28 39.20 -1.28 -36.59
C THR A 28 37.83 -1.87 -36.25
N THR A 29 37.83 -2.90 -35.40
CA THR A 29 36.64 -3.52 -34.81
C THR A 29 36.62 -3.29 -33.30
N ALA A 30 35.42 -3.10 -32.75
CA ALA A 30 35.18 -3.00 -31.31
C ALA A 30 34.42 -4.24 -30.82
N GLN A 31 34.84 -4.78 -29.68
CA GLN A 31 34.16 -5.85 -28.96
C GLN A 31 33.78 -5.34 -27.57
N ILE A 32 32.48 -5.27 -27.30
CA ILE A 32 31.90 -4.75 -26.06
C ILE A 32 31.40 -5.94 -25.24
N ALA A 33 31.85 -6.08 -24.00
CA ALA A 33 31.47 -7.17 -23.12
C ALA A 33 31.14 -6.65 -21.71
N GLY A 34 30.04 -7.14 -21.14
CA GLY A 34 29.60 -6.81 -19.79
C GLY A 34 28.29 -7.53 -19.44
N PRO A 35 27.80 -7.38 -18.20
CA PRO A 35 26.50 -7.92 -17.81
C PRO A 35 25.37 -7.22 -18.59
N ALA A 36 24.79 -7.92 -19.56
CA ALA A 36 23.71 -7.38 -20.38
C ALA A 36 22.45 -7.16 -19.53
N GLY A 37 21.85 -5.98 -19.68
CA GLY A 37 20.54 -5.64 -19.17
C GLY A 37 19.48 -5.71 -20.26
N GLU A 38 18.42 -4.93 -20.08
CA GLU A 38 17.34 -4.76 -21.03
C GLU A 38 17.48 -3.47 -21.85
N ASN A 39 16.74 -3.37 -22.96
CA ASN A 39 16.62 -2.15 -23.78
C ASN A 39 17.95 -1.51 -24.21
N GLY A 40 19.00 -2.31 -24.40
CA GLY A 40 20.32 -1.85 -24.83
C GLY A 40 21.22 -1.32 -23.71
N TRP A 41 20.80 -1.47 -22.45
CA TRP A 41 21.61 -1.14 -21.28
C TRP A 41 22.43 -2.34 -20.77
N TYR A 42 23.47 -2.05 -20.02
CA TYR A 42 24.19 -3.00 -19.19
C TYR A 42 23.89 -2.74 -17.71
N VAL A 43 23.81 -3.80 -16.91
CA VAL A 43 23.54 -3.72 -15.46
C VAL A 43 24.81 -3.73 -14.59
N GLY A 44 25.97 -3.58 -15.22
CA GLY A 44 27.26 -3.57 -14.55
C GLY A 44 28.38 -3.13 -15.49
N ALA A 45 29.60 -3.08 -14.95
CA ALA A 45 30.75 -2.57 -15.66
C ALA A 45 30.97 -3.25 -17.02
N VAL A 46 31.34 -2.44 -18.01
CA VAL A 46 31.56 -2.86 -19.41
C VAL A 46 33.03 -2.73 -19.76
N GLN A 47 33.57 -3.73 -20.45
CA GLN A 47 34.89 -3.72 -21.03
C GLN A 47 34.81 -3.64 -22.56
N VAL A 48 35.59 -2.75 -23.17
CA VAL A 48 35.71 -2.61 -24.63
C VAL A 48 37.12 -2.98 -25.09
N THR A 49 37.18 -3.92 -26.03
CA THR A 49 38.42 -4.34 -26.69
C THR A 49 38.42 -3.87 -28.13
N LEU A 50 39.47 -3.17 -28.56
CA LEU A 50 39.65 -2.71 -29.94
C LEU A 50 40.71 -3.56 -30.63
N ALA A 51 40.45 -3.96 -31.86
CA ALA A 51 41.39 -4.70 -32.69
C ALA A 51 41.38 -4.13 -34.10
N ALA A 52 42.56 -3.84 -34.64
CA ALA A 52 42.73 -3.26 -35.96
C ALA A 52 43.56 -4.19 -36.84
N THR A 53 43.14 -4.32 -38.09
CA THR A 53 43.82 -5.09 -39.13
C THR A 53 44.17 -4.19 -40.29
N ASP A 54 45.33 -4.43 -40.89
CA ASP A 54 45.78 -3.74 -42.08
C ASP A 54 46.42 -4.74 -43.06
N ALA A 55 46.42 -4.42 -44.35
CA ALA A 55 47.01 -5.26 -45.38
C ALA A 55 48.54 -5.34 -45.27
N LEU A 56 49.19 -4.29 -44.78
CA LEU A 56 50.64 -4.13 -44.70
C LEU A 56 51.08 -3.65 -43.31
N GLY A 57 50.91 -4.52 -42.31
CA GLY A 57 51.56 -4.39 -41.01
C GLY A 57 50.58 -4.33 -39.85
N THR A 58 51.07 -3.88 -38.70
CA THR A 58 50.27 -3.71 -37.48
C THR A 58 49.95 -2.23 -37.27
N PRO A 59 48.68 -1.84 -37.43
CA PRO A 59 48.28 -0.45 -37.27
C PRO A 59 48.26 -0.04 -35.79
N THR A 60 48.35 1.26 -35.54
CA THR A 60 48.24 1.86 -34.21
C THR A 60 46.84 2.44 -34.03
N ILE A 61 46.13 1.99 -32.99
CA ILE A 61 44.80 2.49 -32.64
C ILE A 61 44.91 3.71 -31.73
N TRP A 62 44.14 4.74 -32.05
CA TRP A 62 43.90 5.92 -31.23
C TRP A 62 42.45 5.93 -30.76
N VAL A 63 42.25 6.33 -29.52
CA VAL A 63 40.94 6.34 -28.87
C VAL A 63 40.77 7.58 -28.01
N ARG A 64 39.55 8.09 -27.95
CA ARG A 64 39.13 9.07 -26.95
C ARG A 64 37.80 8.65 -26.35
N VAL A 65 37.59 9.00 -25.10
CA VAL A 65 36.37 8.71 -24.33
C VAL A 65 35.72 10.03 -23.95
N ASP A 66 34.39 10.11 -24.09
CA ASP A 66 33.54 11.22 -23.67
C ASP A 66 34.01 12.59 -24.19
N GLY A 67 34.44 12.63 -25.46
CA GLY A 67 34.92 13.84 -26.11
C GLY A 67 36.29 14.33 -25.62
N GLY A 68 36.99 13.54 -24.80
CA GLY A 68 38.33 13.83 -24.31
C GLY A 68 39.42 13.87 -25.39
N GLY A 69 40.67 13.99 -24.96
CA GLY A 69 41.82 13.96 -25.87
C GLY A 69 42.07 12.58 -26.47
N TRP A 70 42.61 12.56 -27.69
CA TRP A 70 43.06 11.33 -28.33
C TRP A 70 44.26 10.73 -27.61
N THR A 71 44.18 9.45 -27.30
CA THR A 71 45.24 8.67 -26.66
C THR A 71 45.49 7.38 -27.42
N ARG A 72 46.71 6.85 -27.32
CA ARG A 72 47.04 5.56 -27.94
C ARG A 72 46.36 4.44 -27.16
N TYR A 73 45.59 3.60 -27.86
CA TYR A 73 44.99 2.41 -27.27
C TYR A 73 46.08 1.37 -26.99
N THR A 74 46.22 0.99 -25.72
CA THR A 74 47.24 0.04 -25.23
C THR A 74 46.66 -1.07 -24.37
N SER A 75 45.43 -0.91 -23.88
CA SER A 75 44.72 -1.88 -23.06
C SER A 75 43.20 -1.68 -23.19
N PRO A 76 42.39 -2.71 -22.89
CA PRO A 76 40.92 -2.59 -22.91
C PRO A 76 40.40 -1.43 -22.07
N LEU A 77 39.39 -0.73 -22.61
CA LEU A 77 38.69 0.33 -21.88
C LEU A 77 37.73 -0.30 -20.88
N ARG A 78 37.53 0.36 -19.73
CA ARG A 78 36.52 -0.01 -18.74
C ARG A 78 35.61 1.17 -18.46
N PHE A 79 34.32 0.89 -18.43
CA PHE A 79 33.27 1.85 -18.16
C PHE A 79 32.44 1.35 -16.97
N ASP A 80 32.21 2.25 -16.01
CA ASP A 80 31.30 2.04 -14.89
C ASP A 80 29.92 2.61 -15.24
N THR A 81 29.03 2.76 -14.26
CA THR A 81 27.68 3.33 -14.48
C THR A 81 27.75 4.72 -15.11
N GLY A 82 26.95 4.92 -16.16
CA GLY A 82 26.91 6.13 -16.96
C GLY A 82 26.55 5.84 -18.41
N VAL A 83 26.31 6.92 -19.16
CA VAL A 83 26.27 6.86 -20.63
C VAL A 83 27.59 7.39 -21.14
N HIS A 84 28.33 6.52 -21.81
CA HIS A 84 29.65 6.83 -22.34
C HIS A 84 29.66 6.74 -23.85
N THR A 85 30.45 7.62 -24.45
CA THR A 85 30.78 7.60 -25.88
C THR A 85 32.27 7.38 -26.03
N PHE A 86 32.65 6.55 -26.99
CA PHE A 86 34.06 6.39 -27.33
C PHE A 86 34.25 6.44 -28.84
N ASP A 87 35.25 7.21 -29.24
CA ASP A 87 35.65 7.37 -30.62
C ASP A 87 36.99 6.71 -30.84
N TYR A 88 37.17 6.02 -31.96
CA TYR A 88 38.42 5.37 -32.30
C TYR A 88 38.72 5.42 -33.80
N TYR A 89 40.00 5.40 -34.12
CA TYR A 89 40.53 5.19 -35.47
C TYR A 89 41.92 4.56 -35.37
N ALA A 90 42.39 3.96 -36.45
CA ALA A 90 43.74 3.43 -36.57
C ALA A 90 44.53 4.10 -37.71
N VAL A 91 45.85 4.12 -37.53
CA VAL A 91 46.84 4.59 -38.50
C VAL A 91 47.81 3.47 -38.79
N ASP A 92 48.07 3.16 -40.06
CA ASP A 92 49.08 2.17 -40.45
C ASP A 92 50.52 2.70 -40.29
N ALA A 93 51.51 1.90 -40.69
CA ALA A 93 52.92 2.30 -40.67
C ALA A 93 53.29 3.34 -41.77
N SER A 94 52.47 3.43 -42.81
CA SER A 94 52.63 4.36 -43.95
C SER A 94 51.97 5.73 -43.68
N GLY A 95 51.24 5.86 -42.57
CA GLY A 95 50.53 7.06 -42.15
C GLY A 95 49.10 7.20 -42.69
N LEU A 96 48.52 6.17 -43.33
CA LEU A 96 47.11 6.24 -43.75
C LEU A 96 46.19 6.02 -42.53
N GLN A 97 45.18 6.87 -42.43
CA GLN A 97 44.23 6.87 -41.32
C GLN A 97 42.85 6.42 -41.79
N GLU A 98 42.20 5.55 -41.02
CA GLU A 98 40.79 5.25 -41.24
C GLU A 98 39.85 6.39 -40.80
N GLY A 99 38.58 6.31 -41.20
CA GLY A 99 37.55 7.22 -40.70
C GLY A 99 37.25 6.97 -39.22
N VAL A 100 37.05 8.05 -38.45
CA VAL A 100 36.69 7.95 -37.03
C VAL A 100 35.38 7.20 -36.85
N GLN A 101 35.41 6.16 -36.03
CA GLN A 101 34.24 5.39 -35.59
C GLN A 101 33.79 5.90 -34.22
N THR A 102 32.47 5.96 -34.00
CA THR A 102 31.86 6.35 -32.72
C THR A 102 30.95 5.24 -32.24
N GLN A 103 31.04 4.90 -30.96
CA GLN A 103 30.19 3.93 -30.29
C GLN A 103 29.72 4.49 -28.95
N MET A 104 28.58 3.98 -28.47
CA MET A 104 27.98 4.37 -27.20
C MET A 104 27.74 3.13 -26.34
N VAL A 105 27.97 3.26 -25.03
CA VAL A 105 27.59 2.26 -24.03
C VAL A 105 26.79 2.93 -22.94
N SER A 106 25.64 2.34 -22.61
CA SER A 106 24.74 2.81 -21.56
C SER A 106 24.73 1.78 -20.44
N ILE A 107 25.14 2.19 -19.25
CA ILE A 107 25.36 1.29 -18.11
C ILE A 107 24.61 1.85 -16.92
N ASP A 108 23.66 1.09 -16.40
CA ASP A 108 22.94 1.43 -15.19
C ASP A 108 22.90 0.23 -14.26
N SER A 109 23.60 0.33 -13.13
CA SER A 109 23.63 -0.71 -12.11
C SER A 109 22.79 -0.37 -10.87
N ALA A 110 22.19 0.82 -10.84
CA ALA A 110 21.37 1.25 -9.72
C ALA A 110 19.96 0.69 -9.90
N ALA A 111 19.40 0.13 -8.82
CA ALA A 111 18.01 -0.32 -8.84
C ALA A 111 17.05 0.85 -8.54
N PRO A 112 15.84 0.86 -9.12
CA PRO A 112 14.83 1.88 -8.84
C PRO A 112 14.32 1.82 -7.40
N ALA A 113 13.92 2.96 -6.86
CA ALA A 113 13.27 3.06 -5.55
C ALA A 113 11.76 3.31 -5.71
N ALA A 114 10.93 2.50 -5.07
CA ALA A 114 9.46 2.63 -5.09
C ALA A 114 8.93 3.11 -3.73
N SER A 115 7.81 3.85 -3.73
CA SER A 115 7.08 4.25 -2.53
C SER A 115 5.57 4.20 -2.75
N ALA A 116 4.82 3.87 -1.70
CA ALA A 116 3.36 3.92 -1.69
C ALA A 116 2.87 5.10 -0.86
N SER A 117 1.81 5.76 -1.33
CA SER A 117 1.12 6.85 -0.66
C SER A 117 -0.34 6.46 -0.43
N LEU A 118 -0.74 6.52 0.85
CA LEU A 118 -2.08 6.23 1.35
C LEU A 118 -2.53 7.41 2.23
N PRO A 119 -3.83 7.72 2.34
CA PRO A 119 -4.32 8.67 3.34
C PRO A 119 -4.04 8.16 4.76
N PRO A 120 -4.02 9.01 5.79
CA PRO A 120 -3.89 8.55 7.17
C PRO A 120 -5.13 7.73 7.61
N PRO A 121 -4.96 6.68 8.44
CA PRO A 121 -6.10 5.96 9.01
C PRO A 121 -6.85 6.82 10.04
N ALA A 122 -8.00 6.32 10.51
CA ALA A 122 -8.66 6.88 11.68
C ALA A 122 -7.76 6.80 12.93
N ALA A 123 -8.12 7.52 13.99
CA ALA A 123 -7.36 7.52 15.26
C ALA A 123 -7.24 6.11 15.90
N SER A 124 -8.17 5.22 15.57
CA SER A 124 -8.15 3.80 15.94
C SER A 124 -7.03 3.01 15.26
N GLY A 125 -6.39 3.56 14.23
CA GLY A 125 -5.42 2.87 13.37
C GLY A 125 -6.06 1.91 12.37
N TRP A 126 -7.36 2.08 12.09
CA TRP A 126 -8.13 1.37 11.07
C TRP A 126 -8.60 2.34 9.98
N TYR A 127 -8.82 1.83 8.79
CA TYR A 127 -9.52 2.52 7.73
C TYR A 127 -10.98 2.08 7.71
N THR A 128 -11.89 3.04 7.82
CA THR A 128 -13.35 2.82 7.80
C THR A 128 -13.97 3.14 6.44
N SER A 129 -13.14 3.28 5.40
CA SER A 129 -13.56 3.48 4.02
C SER A 129 -12.50 2.91 3.06
N PRO A 130 -12.87 2.63 1.79
CA PRO A 130 -11.92 2.19 0.78
C PRO A 130 -10.69 3.10 0.66
N ILE A 131 -9.50 2.49 0.60
CA ILE A 131 -8.23 3.23 0.65
C ILE A 131 -7.74 3.49 -0.79
N PRO A 132 -7.64 4.75 -1.24
CA PRO A 132 -6.93 5.06 -2.49
C PRO A 132 -5.43 4.85 -2.30
N VAL A 133 -4.87 3.93 -3.08
CA VAL A 133 -3.44 3.63 -3.11
C VAL A 133 -2.83 4.26 -4.35
N THR A 134 -1.73 4.99 -4.16
CA THR A 134 -0.87 5.46 -5.25
C THR A 134 0.54 4.94 -5.02
N ILE A 135 1.14 4.32 -6.04
CA ILE A 135 2.54 3.89 -6.00
C ILE A 135 3.33 4.73 -6.99
N THR A 136 4.48 5.25 -6.55
CA THR A 136 5.43 5.95 -7.39
C THR A 136 6.79 5.26 -7.32
N ALA A 137 7.62 5.50 -8.32
CA ALA A 137 9.00 5.05 -8.31
C ALA A 137 9.89 6.07 -9.03
N SER A 138 11.17 6.04 -8.70
CA SER A 138 12.21 6.86 -9.32
C SER A 138 13.45 6.04 -9.59
N ASP A 139 14.03 6.28 -10.76
CA ASP A 139 15.38 5.88 -11.12
C ASP A 139 16.05 7.05 -11.85
N ALA A 140 17.35 7.25 -11.61
CA ALA A 140 18.05 8.46 -12.05
C ALA A 140 18.66 8.37 -13.44
N LEU A 141 18.90 7.16 -13.97
CA LEU A 141 19.69 6.99 -15.19
C LEU A 141 18.89 6.30 -16.29
N SER A 142 18.53 5.03 -16.14
CA SER A 142 17.73 4.32 -17.15
C SER A 142 16.23 4.64 -17.02
N GLY A 143 15.80 5.18 -15.88
CA GLY A 143 14.41 5.55 -15.61
C GLY A 143 13.54 4.32 -15.28
N VAL A 144 12.33 4.56 -14.76
CA VAL A 144 11.45 3.45 -14.35
C VAL A 144 10.75 2.84 -15.57
N ALA A 145 10.88 1.53 -15.75
CA ALA A 145 10.16 0.79 -16.79
C ALA A 145 8.79 0.30 -16.30
N SER A 146 8.73 -0.25 -15.09
CA SER A 146 7.50 -0.81 -14.55
C SER A 146 7.46 -0.82 -13.03
N ILE A 147 6.24 -0.83 -12.48
CA ILE A 147 5.97 -1.01 -11.06
C ILE A 147 5.05 -2.23 -10.93
N PHE A 148 5.33 -3.09 -9.96
CA PHE A 148 4.51 -4.23 -9.61
C PHE A 148 4.07 -4.14 -8.16
N TYR A 149 2.87 -4.66 -7.87
CA TYR A 149 2.35 -4.76 -6.52
C TYR A 149 1.63 -6.08 -6.31
N ARG A 150 1.47 -6.49 -5.06
CA ARG A 150 0.59 -7.60 -4.66
C ARG A 150 -0.01 -7.31 -3.29
N ILE A 151 -1.13 -7.95 -3.01
CA ILE A 151 -1.83 -7.85 -1.74
C ILE A 151 -1.88 -9.26 -1.13
N ASP A 152 -1.57 -9.36 0.16
CA ASP A 152 -1.70 -10.57 0.98
C ASP A 152 -0.97 -11.80 0.42
N GLY A 153 0.23 -11.58 -0.13
CA GLY A 153 1.05 -12.63 -0.73
C GLY A 153 0.46 -13.22 -2.02
N GLY A 154 -0.55 -12.57 -2.61
CA GLY A 154 -1.14 -12.96 -3.89
C GLY A 154 -0.18 -12.83 -5.08
N ALA A 155 -0.73 -12.98 -6.29
CA ALA A 155 0.06 -12.80 -7.50
C ALA A 155 0.51 -11.35 -7.68
N TRP A 156 1.72 -11.17 -8.22
CA TRP A 156 2.21 -9.85 -8.63
C TRP A 156 1.37 -9.32 -9.80
N GLN A 157 0.96 -8.07 -9.69
CA GLN A 157 0.18 -7.33 -10.68
C GLN A 157 0.98 -6.12 -11.15
N THR A 158 0.87 -5.80 -12.43
CA THR A 158 1.44 -4.55 -12.98
C THR A 158 0.61 -3.37 -12.49
N TYR A 159 1.27 -2.37 -11.92
CA TYR A 159 0.64 -1.12 -11.52
C TYR A 159 0.43 -0.22 -12.75
N THR A 160 -0.82 0.01 -13.12
CA THR A 160 -1.21 0.85 -14.27
C THR A 160 -1.79 2.21 -13.87
N GLY A 161 -1.91 2.48 -12.57
CA GLY A 161 -2.54 3.67 -12.02
C GLY A 161 -3.10 3.42 -10.63
N SER A 162 -3.61 4.47 -10.00
CA SER A 162 -4.21 4.38 -8.66
C SER A 162 -5.37 3.39 -8.63
N PHE A 163 -5.48 2.66 -7.53
CA PHE A 163 -6.55 1.70 -7.27
C PHE A 163 -7.10 1.86 -5.85
N LEU A 164 -8.26 1.27 -5.60
CA LEU A 164 -8.87 1.23 -4.27
C LEU A 164 -8.60 -0.12 -3.61
N LEU A 165 -8.05 -0.10 -2.40
CA LEU A 165 -8.04 -1.27 -1.52
C LEU A 165 -9.37 -1.31 -0.75
N THR A 166 -10.19 -2.30 -1.08
CA THR A 166 -11.56 -2.47 -0.56
C THR A 166 -11.80 -3.70 0.32
N PRO A 167 -10.99 -4.79 0.28
CA PRO A 167 -11.23 -5.90 1.19
C PRO A 167 -11.16 -5.47 2.66
N GLU A 168 -11.91 -6.18 3.51
CA GLU A 168 -11.92 -5.98 4.96
C GLU A 168 -10.84 -6.84 5.63
N GLY A 169 -10.33 -6.36 6.76
CA GLY A 169 -9.36 -7.06 7.60
C GLY A 169 -7.94 -6.52 7.50
N ASP A 170 -6.98 -7.36 7.88
CA ASP A 170 -5.57 -7.04 7.87
C ASP A 170 -5.00 -7.31 6.47
N HIS A 171 -4.36 -6.30 5.87
CA HIS A 171 -3.74 -6.41 4.56
C HIS A 171 -2.27 -6.02 4.55
N THR A 172 -1.49 -6.78 3.79
CA THR A 172 -0.11 -6.43 3.46
C THR A 172 -0.01 -6.07 1.98
N LEU A 173 0.23 -4.80 1.69
CA LEU A 173 0.55 -4.31 0.36
C LEU A 173 2.07 -4.40 0.14
N GLU A 174 2.51 -5.22 -0.80
CA GLU A 174 3.90 -5.30 -1.22
C GLU A 174 4.06 -4.71 -2.62
N TYR A 175 5.17 -4.00 -2.85
CA TYR A 175 5.43 -3.35 -4.14
C TYR A 175 6.91 -3.26 -4.46
N VAL A 176 7.23 -3.25 -5.76
CA VAL A 176 8.60 -3.20 -6.29
C VAL A 176 8.61 -2.54 -7.66
N ALA A 177 9.71 -1.88 -8.03
CA ALA A 177 9.90 -1.31 -9.35
C ALA A 177 11.03 -2.02 -10.12
N VAL A 178 10.98 -1.93 -11.44
CA VAL A 178 12.03 -2.35 -12.38
C VAL A 178 12.33 -1.17 -13.29
N ASP A 179 13.61 -0.87 -13.51
CA ASP A 179 14.06 0.21 -14.38
C ASP A 179 14.20 -0.24 -15.84
N ALA A 180 14.58 0.65 -16.74
CA ALA A 180 14.73 0.32 -18.16
C ALA A 180 15.97 -0.52 -18.47
N ALA A 181 16.96 -0.56 -17.58
CA ALA A 181 18.12 -1.44 -17.67
C ALA A 181 17.83 -2.87 -17.18
N GLY A 182 16.69 -3.09 -16.52
CA GLY A 182 16.28 -4.37 -15.97
C GLY A 182 16.69 -4.59 -14.51
N ASN A 183 17.23 -3.57 -13.81
CA ASN A 183 17.49 -3.68 -12.38
C ASN A 183 16.17 -3.66 -11.61
N ARG A 184 16.04 -4.60 -10.67
CA ARG A 184 14.88 -4.71 -9.80
C ARG A 184 15.17 -4.11 -8.43
N GLY A 185 14.31 -3.20 -7.99
CA GLY A 185 14.37 -2.58 -6.66
C GLY A 185 14.12 -3.57 -5.52
N LEU A 186 14.34 -3.11 -4.29
CA LEU A 186 13.93 -3.84 -3.10
C LEU A 186 12.41 -3.89 -3.01
N THR A 187 11.87 -5.04 -2.59
CA THR A 187 10.43 -5.14 -2.28
C THR A 187 10.14 -4.35 -1.01
N GLN A 188 9.22 -3.42 -1.10
CA GLN A 188 8.70 -2.63 0.00
C GLN A 188 7.36 -3.20 0.46
N SER A 189 6.96 -2.92 1.69
CA SER A 189 5.71 -3.40 2.27
C SER A 189 5.04 -2.36 3.15
N THR A 190 3.72 -2.23 3.04
CA THR A 190 2.86 -1.42 3.92
C THR A 190 1.78 -2.30 4.51
N PHE A 191 1.63 -2.28 5.83
CA PHE A 191 0.56 -2.97 6.53
C PHE A 191 -0.61 -2.02 6.78
N VAL A 192 -1.83 -2.47 6.51
CA VAL A 192 -3.06 -1.70 6.72
C VAL A 192 -4.15 -2.59 7.30
N ARG A 193 -5.11 -1.96 7.99
CA ARG A 193 -6.27 -2.66 8.56
C ARG A 193 -7.53 -1.92 8.16
N THR A 194 -8.48 -2.64 7.57
CA THR A 194 -9.74 -2.12 7.05
C THR A 194 -10.90 -2.74 7.80
N ASP A 195 -11.84 -1.90 8.21
CA ASP A 195 -13.14 -2.34 8.68
C ASP A 195 -14.16 -1.23 8.44
N THR A 196 -14.93 -1.37 7.36
CA THR A 196 -15.98 -0.40 6.99
C THR A 196 -17.36 -0.80 7.52
N THR A 197 -17.46 -1.90 8.24
CA THR A 197 -18.75 -2.50 8.63
C THR A 197 -19.11 -2.07 10.05
N ALA A 198 -20.29 -1.48 10.23
CA ALA A 198 -20.77 -1.16 11.57
C ALA A 198 -21.13 -2.44 12.36
N PRO A 199 -20.95 -2.43 13.70
CA PRO A 199 -21.35 -3.54 14.54
C PRO A 199 -22.88 -3.77 14.47
N VAL A 200 -23.33 -4.97 14.83
CA VAL A 200 -24.75 -5.25 15.06
C VAL A 200 -25.02 -5.23 16.55
N VAL A 201 -26.08 -4.52 16.97
CA VAL A 201 -26.55 -4.47 18.37
C VAL A 201 -28.06 -4.74 18.44
N SER A 202 -28.48 -5.58 19.40
CA SER A 202 -29.88 -5.98 19.57
C SER A 202 -30.25 -6.06 21.05
N ALA A 203 -31.43 -5.54 21.37
CA ALA A 203 -32.02 -5.54 22.70
C ALA A 203 -33.55 -5.74 22.57
N PRO A 204 -34.26 -6.14 23.63
CA PRO A 204 -35.73 -6.16 23.62
C PRO A 204 -36.29 -4.78 23.25
N PRO A 205 -37.26 -4.68 22.33
CA PRO A 205 -37.75 -3.37 21.86
C PRO A 205 -38.50 -2.59 22.95
N ALA A 206 -39.14 -3.31 23.89
CA ALA A 206 -39.82 -2.72 25.02
C ALA A 206 -39.75 -3.61 26.27
N LEU A 207 -39.78 -2.99 27.44
CA LEU A 207 -39.87 -3.66 28.74
C LEU A 207 -40.92 -2.97 29.61
N LEU A 208 -41.72 -3.77 30.31
CA LEU A 208 -42.54 -3.32 31.44
C LEU A 208 -41.90 -3.84 32.71
N VAL A 209 -41.58 -2.94 33.64
CA VAL A 209 -40.88 -3.28 34.89
C VAL A 209 -41.61 -2.67 36.08
N THR A 210 -41.66 -3.44 37.16
CA THR A 210 -42.41 -3.08 38.38
C THR A 210 -41.51 -2.64 39.52
N THR A 211 -40.24 -2.35 39.21
CA THR A 211 -39.19 -1.93 40.15
C THR A 211 -38.45 -0.73 39.58
N SER A 212 -37.98 0.18 40.45
CA SER A 212 -37.17 1.34 40.04
C SER A 212 -35.77 0.94 39.56
N GLN A 213 -35.24 -0.19 40.05
CA GLN A 213 -34.03 -0.79 39.53
C GLN A 213 -34.37 -1.60 38.27
N VAL A 214 -33.90 -1.14 37.12
CA VAL A 214 -34.16 -1.74 35.81
C VAL A 214 -32.87 -2.34 35.27
N THR A 215 -32.87 -3.63 34.99
CA THR A 215 -31.76 -4.31 34.32
C THR A 215 -32.06 -4.45 32.84
N LEU A 216 -31.21 -3.83 32.01
CA LEU A 216 -31.21 -4.01 30.56
C LEU A 216 -30.16 -5.04 30.20
N SER A 217 -30.44 -5.84 29.17
CA SER A 217 -29.45 -6.70 28.53
C SER A 217 -29.56 -6.58 27.01
N TRP A 218 -28.43 -6.77 26.34
CA TRP A 218 -28.33 -6.71 24.89
C TRP A 218 -27.29 -7.71 24.39
N THR A 219 -27.32 -7.96 23.09
CA THR A 219 -26.27 -8.65 22.36
C THR A 219 -25.64 -7.69 21.38
N GLY A 220 -24.34 -7.83 21.15
CA GLY A 220 -23.70 -7.20 20.01
C GLY A 220 -22.57 -8.04 19.45
N THR A 221 -22.38 -7.93 18.15
CA THR A 221 -21.38 -8.66 17.37
C THR A 221 -20.81 -7.75 16.32
N ASP A 222 -19.52 -7.88 16.09
CA ASP A 222 -18.85 -7.33 14.92
C ASP A 222 -17.88 -8.38 14.38
N ALA A 223 -17.87 -8.56 13.05
CA ALA A 223 -17.08 -9.58 12.38
C ALA A 223 -15.70 -9.08 11.91
N GLY A 224 -15.52 -7.76 11.81
CA GLY A 224 -14.29 -7.13 11.38
C GLY A 224 -13.35 -6.91 12.56
N SER A 225 -13.32 -5.68 13.05
CA SER A 225 -12.40 -5.24 14.11
C SER A 225 -12.82 -5.72 15.51
N GLY A 226 -14.07 -6.17 15.66
CA GLY A 226 -14.69 -6.61 16.90
C GLY A 226 -15.22 -5.45 17.73
N ILE A 227 -16.12 -5.74 18.68
CA ILE A 227 -16.65 -4.72 19.60
C ILE A 227 -15.52 -4.15 20.46
N ASP A 228 -15.43 -2.82 20.51
CA ASP A 228 -14.55 -2.09 21.43
C ASP A 228 -15.26 -1.85 22.76
N HIS A 229 -16.43 -1.20 22.72
CA HIS A 229 -17.27 -0.96 23.89
C HIS A 229 -18.73 -0.65 23.52
N TYR A 230 -19.57 -0.60 24.54
CA TYR A 230 -20.93 -0.10 24.47
C TYR A 230 -21.09 1.18 25.30
N GLU A 231 -22.06 1.99 24.90
CA GLU A 231 -22.50 3.14 25.64
C GLU A 231 -24.02 3.15 25.75
N VAL A 232 -24.53 3.72 26.85
CA VAL A 232 -25.95 3.83 27.12
C VAL A 232 -26.31 5.27 27.42
N ARG A 233 -27.43 5.73 26.89
CA ARG A 233 -28.06 6.99 27.33
C ARG A 233 -29.54 6.80 27.62
N VAL A 234 -30.03 7.56 28.60
CA VAL A 234 -31.42 7.54 29.04
C VAL A 234 -32.07 8.88 28.69
N ASP A 235 -33.27 8.85 28.11
CA ASP A 235 -34.13 10.00 27.83
C ASP A 235 -33.45 11.16 27.09
N GLY A 236 -32.56 10.81 26.14
CA GLY A 236 -31.84 11.79 25.32
C GLY A 236 -30.67 12.48 26.05
N GLY A 237 -30.29 12.01 27.24
CA GLY A 237 -29.10 12.46 27.95
C GLY A 237 -27.77 12.11 27.25
N THR A 238 -26.67 12.26 27.98
CA THR A 238 -25.32 11.92 27.49
C THR A 238 -25.11 10.42 27.42
N PHE A 239 -24.32 9.96 26.46
CA PHE A 239 -23.82 8.60 26.44
C PHE A 239 -22.83 8.38 27.58
N GLU A 240 -23.03 7.31 28.33
CA GLU A 240 -22.10 6.81 29.34
C GLU A 240 -21.55 5.46 28.87
N SER A 241 -20.23 5.31 28.92
CA SER A 241 -19.59 4.04 28.58
C SER A 241 -19.86 2.99 29.64
N VAL A 242 -20.30 1.81 29.19
CA VAL A 242 -20.46 0.61 30.02
C VAL A 242 -19.39 -0.44 29.69
N GLY A 243 -18.35 -0.05 28.96
CA GLY A 243 -17.28 -0.95 28.53
C GLY A 243 -17.80 -2.10 27.67
N ASN A 244 -17.33 -3.32 27.94
CA ASN A 244 -17.74 -4.52 27.20
C ASN A 244 -18.88 -5.31 27.89
N GLU A 245 -19.51 -4.72 28.90
CA GLU A 245 -20.66 -5.31 29.56
C GLU A 245 -21.83 -5.45 28.58
N ARG A 246 -22.61 -6.52 28.73
CA ARG A 246 -23.82 -6.79 27.93
C ARG A 246 -25.12 -6.54 28.69
N SER A 247 -24.98 -5.89 29.85
CA SER A 247 -26.09 -5.50 30.70
C SER A 247 -25.74 -4.28 31.54
N VAL A 248 -26.74 -3.46 31.85
CA VAL A 248 -26.61 -2.34 32.79
C VAL A 248 -27.81 -2.29 33.71
N SER A 249 -27.59 -1.91 34.97
CA SER A 249 -28.65 -1.62 35.92
C SER A 249 -28.82 -0.12 36.07
N LEU A 250 -30.04 0.36 35.82
CA LEU A 250 -30.41 1.77 35.85
C LEU A 250 -31.42 2.01 36.99
N GLN A 251 -31.35 3.18 37.60
CA GLN A 251 -32.40 3.64 38.52
C GLN A 251 -33.32 4.58 37.75
N LEU A 252 -34.55 4.13 37.52
CA LEU A 252 -35.57 4.86 36.76
C LEU A 252 -36.79 5.15 37.64
N VAL A 253 -37.43 6.27 37.39
CA VAL A 253 -38.67 6.67 38.08
C VAL A 253 -39.88 6.06 37.39
N ASP A 254 -41.05 6.07 38.03
CA ASP A 254 -42.30 5.68 37.36
C ASP A 254 -42.54 6.53 36.11
N GLY A 255 -42.86 5.89 34.99
CA GLY A 255 -43.04 6.58 33.71
C GLY A 255 -42.52 5.79 32.51
N SER A 256 -42.50 6.45 31.35
CA SER A 256 -41.94 5.91 30.12
C SER A 256 -40.56 6.51 29.89
N HIS A 257 -39.57 5.65 29.64
CA HIS A 257 -38.19 5.99 29.37
C HIS A 257 -37.77 5.47 28.00
N THR A 258 -36.91 6.23 27.32
CA THR A 258 -36.28 5.82 26.06
C THR A 258 -34.79 5.62 26.30
N ILE A 259 -34.31 4.40 26.07
CA ILE A 259 -32.93 4.04 26.36
C ILE A 259 -32.27 3.66 25.05
N VAL A 260 -31.18 4.34 24.71
CA VAL A 260 -30.41 4.06 23.50
C VAL A 260 -29.13 3.35 23.89
N ILE A 261 -28.91 2.19 23.31
CA ILE A 261 -27.69 1.40 23.47
C ILE A 261 -26.90 1.55 22.17
N ARG A 262 -25.69 2.11 22.26
CA ARG A 262 -24.76 2.27 21.15
C ARG A 262 -23.62 1.25 21.30
N ALA A 263 -23.32 0.53 20.23
CA ALA A 263 -22.16 -0.32 20.11
C ALA A 263 -21.13 0.37 19.20
N ILE A 264 -19.87 0.37 19.62
CA ILE A 264 -18.73 0.92 18.88
C ILE A 264 -17.73 -0.22 18.69
N ASP A 265 -17.28 -0.44 17.46
CA ASP A 265 -16.23 -1.41 17.15
C ASP A 265 -14.82 -0.81 17.30
N ARG A 266 -13.77 -1.63 17.13
CA ARG A 266 -12.39 -1.17 17.26
C ARG A 266 -11.91 -0.32 16.10
N ALA A 267 -12.60 -0.32 14.97
CA ALA A 267 -12.33 0.57 13.85
C ALA A 267 -12.96 1.95 14.05
N GLY A 268 -13.95 2.06 14.93
CA GLY A 268 -14.70 3.26 15.26
C GLY A 268 -16.04 3.35 14.52
N ASN A 269 -16.52 2.28 13.89
CA ASN A 269 -17.88 2.25 13.35
C ASN A 269 -18.88 2.05 14.48
N GLU A 270 -20.07 2.64 14.32
CA GLU A 270 -21.09 2.69 15.36
C GLU A 270 -22.44 2.16 14.88
N ALA A 271 -23.17 1.48 15.76
CA ALA A 271 -24.58 1.14 15.58
C ALA A 271 -25.35 1.34 16.87
N SER A 272 -26.65 1.60 16.78
CA SER A 272 -27.50 1.83 17.96
C SER A 272 -28.82 1.08 17.88
N THR A 273 -29.35 0.70 19.04
CA THR A 273 -30.71 0.19 19.21
C THR A 273 -31.43 0.95 20.32
N VAL A 274 -32.77 0.93 20.29
CA VAL A 274 -33.62 1.68 21.21
C VAL A 274 -34.53 0.72 21.97
N VAL A 275 -34.59 0.91 23.28
CA VAL A 275 -35.48 0.18 24.19
C VAL A 275 -36.43 1.19 24.84
N THR A 276 -37.74 0.94 24.73
CA THR A 276 -38.74 1.69 25.49
C THR A 276 -39.02 0.96 26.81
N VAL A 277 -38.74 1.60 27.94
CA VAL A 277 -39.02 1.02 29.26
C VAL A 277 -40.17 1.75 29.92
N ARG A 278 -41.20 1.02 30.35
CA ARG A 278 -42.24 1.55 31.22
C ARG A 278 -42.03 1.04 32.64
N VAL A 279 -41.81 1.95 33.57
CA VAL A 279 -41.65 1.68 35.00
C VAL A 279 -42.97 1.96 35.70
N ASP A 280 -43.46 0.99 36.47
CA ASP A 280 -44.67 1.13 37.28
C ASP A 280 -44.49 0.42 38.63
N THR A 281 -43.98 1.16 39.62
CA THR A 281 -43.77 0.65 40.98
C THR A 281 -45.02 0.69 41.85
N SER A 282 -46.13 1.25 41.34
CA SER A 282 -47.35 1.42 42.10
C SER A 282 -48.02 0.07 42.38
N PRO A 283 -48.11 -0.41 43.64
CA PRO A 283 -48.58 -1.77 43.94
C PRO A 283 -50.03 -2.01 43.52
N LEU A 284 -50.82 -0.93 43.45
CA LEU A 284 -52.24 -0.98 43.15
C LEU A 284 -52.59 -0.56 41.72
N SER A 285 -51.61 -0.36 40.84
CA SER A 285 -51.88 -0.10 39.42
C SER A 285 -52.06 -1.42 38.66
N ALA A 286 -52.77 -1.35 37.53
CA ALA A 286 -53.01 -2.51 36.67
C ALA A 286 -51.72 -3.11 36.08
N SER A 287 -50.67 -2.29 35.96
CA SER A 287 -49.36 -2.66 35.42
C SER A 287 -48.25 -2.72 36.46
N GLY A 288 -48.58 -2.53 37.74
CA GLY A 288 -47.65 -2.61 38.85
C GLY A 288 -47.48 -4.05 39.38
N PRO A 289 -46.71 -4.23 40.46
CA PRO A 289 -46.22 -5.55 40.88
C PRO A 289 -47.31 -6.55 41.29
N TYR A 290 -48.50 -6.09 41.67
CA TYR A 290 -49.63 -6.98 42.03
C TYR A 290 -50.76 -7.00 41.00
N GLY A 291 -50.64 -6.26 39.90
CA GLY A 291 -51.55 -6.33 38.74
C GLY A 291 -53.04 -6.24 39.07
N VAL A 292 -53.43 -5.42 40.06
CA VAL A 292 -54.84 -5.32 40.46
C VAL A 292 -55.66 -4.64 39.36
N THR A 293 -56.62 -5.38 38.83
CA THR A 293 -57.61 -4.83 37.90
C THR A 293 -58.55 -3.88 38.65
N LEU A 294 -59.19 -2.96 37.92
CA LEU A 294 -60.10 -1.98 38.50
C LEU A 294 -61.22 -2.67 39.31
N ASP A 295 -61.70 -3.82 38.86
CA ASP A 295 -62.71 -4.62 39.55
C ASP A 295 -62.20 -5.15 40.90
N TYR A 296 -60.96 -5.63 40.95
CA TYR A 296 -60.32 -6.08 42.20
C TYR A 296 -60.00 -4.92 43.15
N ALA A 297 -59.57 -3.78 42.62
CA ALA A 297 -59.33 -2.57 43.41
C ALA A 297 -60.63 -2.02 44.04
N ILE A 298 -61.75 -2.06 43.29
CA ILE A 298 -63.07 -1.71 43.79
C ILE A 298 -63.50 -2.69 44.88
N ILE A 299 -63.30 -4.00 44.69
CA ILE A 299 -63.63 -5.01 45.72
C ILE A 299 -62.81 -4.77 47.00
N LEU A 300 -61.51 -4.49 46.90
CA LEU A 300 -60.65 -4.16 48.05
C LEU A 300 -61.09 -2.87 48.74
N ALA A 301 -61.45 -1.83 47.99
CA ALA A 301 -61.94 -0.57 48.56
C ALA A 301 -63.29 -0.75 49.28
N VAL A 302 -64.23 -1.47 48.67
CA VAL A 302 -65.55 -1.75 49.26
C VAL A 302 -65.41 -2.61 50.51
N THR A 303 -64.55 -3.63 50.50
CA THR A 303 -64.29 -4.46 51.69
C THR A 303 -63.60 -3.66 52.80
N ALA A 304 -62.62 -2.81 52.49
CA ALA A 304 -61.99 -1.93 53.48
C ALA A 304 -62.97 -0.94 54.11
N VAL A 305 -63.85 -0.33 53.31
CA VAL A 305 -64.93 0.55 53.81
C VAL A 305 -65.91 -0.24 54.66
N ALA A 306 -66.33 -1.44 54.24
CA ALA A 306 -67.23 -2.29 55.03
C ALA A 306 -66.61 -2.68 56.39
N ILE A 307 -65.31 -3.01 56.43
CA ILE A 307 -64.57 -3.29 57.66
C ILE A 307 -64.50 -2.04 58.55
N ALA A 308 -64.18 -0.87 57.99
CA ALA A 308 -64.12 0.38 58.74
C ALA A 308 -65.48 0.76 59.33
N VAL A 309 -66.56 0.61 58.56
CA VAL A 309 -67.95 0.82 59.01
C VAL A 309 -68.30 -0.16 60.13
N ALA A 310 -68.01 -1.45 59.95
CA ALA A 310 -68.22 -2.46 61.00
C ALA A 310 -67.47 -2.10 62.29
N PHE A 311 -66.22 -1.64 62.17
CA PHE A 311 -65.41 -1.21 63.31
C PHE A 311 -66.00 0.02 64.02
N VAL A 312 -66.47 1.02 63.27
CA VAL A 312 -67.15 2.21 63.84
C VAL A 312 -68.45 1.82 64.53
N VAL A 313 -69.26 0.92 63.95
CA VAL A 313 -70.50 0.43 64.54
C VAL A 313 -70.22 -0.33 65.84
N ILE A 314 -69.22 -1.22 65.84
CA ILE A 314 -68.79 -1.95 67.05
C ILE A 314 -68.30 -0.96 68.12
N ARG A 315 -67.51 0.05 67.75
CA ARG A 315 -67.01 1.07 68.68
C ARG A 315 -68.12 1.95 69.26
N ARG A 316 -69.14 2.31 68.46
CA ARG A 316 -70.32 3.06 68.93
C ARG A 316 -71.17 2.22 69.88
N ARG A 317 -71.40 0.93 69.56
CA ARG A 317 -72.13 0.01 70.47
C ARG A 317 -71.42 -0.16 71.81
N ARG A 318 -70.08 -0.23 71.83
CA ARG A 318 -69.29 -0.30 73.07
C ARG A 318 -69.24 0.99 73.89
N ARG A 319 -69.67 2.14 73.36
CA ARG A 319 -69.76 3.42 74.09
C ARG A 319 -71.17 3.74 74.59
N ALA A 320 -72.17 2.99 74.16
CA ALA A 320 -73.58 3.17 74.52
C ALA A 320 -74.06 2.17 75.59
N VAL A 321 -73.14 1.38 76.15
CA VAL A 321 -73.29 0.49 77.31
C VAL A 321 -72.38 1.04 78.39
#